data_AF-A0A1A8Z448-F1
#
_entry.id   AF-A0A1A8Z448-F1
#
_cell.length_a   1.000
_cell.length_b   1.000
_cell.length_c   1.000
_cell.angle_alpha   90.00
_cell.angle_beta   90.00
_cell.angle_gamma   90.00
#
_symmetry.space_group_name_H-M   'P 1'
#
loop_
_entity.id
_entity.type
_entity.pdbx_description
1 polymer ?
#
loop_
_entity_poly.entity_id
_entity_poly.type
_entity_poly.pdbx_seq_one_letter_code
_entity_poly.pdbx_strand_id
1 'polypeptide(L)'
;MMSGAKITDILLNPNYVENYIKYALQEDEGDLKATDKGSEVAGKHARNSAIDLQMKKLIEHLYSLKFKLEKEKKAQEKEKKSSPSAQSGVKEKGKIINSQKKVTLLQNEQGKFPKRISANNKLCRKCQERGASVTSPVPQLIETIEIYKNRNAEEQRNKIYLIEKYENMLRNIKKRHLNEINEIKNNILMDVDFLIQKYRNISLELLQISKEKEKEKVYEKEKITEICINACNKFEEDVKKRAKESMQGHEARMVKVINDTKREKEDLEKKIALWKKKSNEEKTTNEKRMSDIFEKKIKEEHALNEELKSRISEEQEQQNGLIKSLYSKVDSQIKTYEENIVRVFHSILLKNGIEMDLSELSQMVKEEMDDVYGDGNRGTRNMKAWT
;
A
#
# COMPACT_ATOMS: atom_id res chain seq x y z
N MET A 1 22.00 18.83 -33.15
CA MET A 1 21.99 20.22 -32.63
C MET A 1 20.72 20.42 -31.82
N MET A 2 20.77 21.30 -30.80
CA MET A 2 19.89 21.44 -29.60
C MET A 2 20.30 20.47 -28.47
N SER A 3 21.32 20.76 -27.65
CA SER A 3 21.55 21.78 -26.61
C SER A 3 21.13 21.27 -25.22
N GLY A 4 22.08 21.28 -24.28
CA GLY A 4 21.97 20.64 -22.97
C GLY A 4 20.90 21.26 -22.07
N ALA A 5 19.87 20.48 -21.77
CA ALA A 5 18.92 20.77 -20.72
C ALA A 5 19.44 20.21 -19.40
N LYS A 6 19.45 21.02 -18.34
CA LYS A 6 19.81 20.56 -16.99
C LYS A 6 18.64 19.78 -16.42
N ILE A 7 18.91 18.78 -15.58
CA ILE A 7 17.89 17.95 -14.90
C ILE A 7 16.84 18.81 -14.16
N THR A 8 17.22 20.02 -13.73
CA THR A 8 16.32 21.01 -13.14
C THR A 8 15.19 21.45 -14.07
N ASP A 9 15.43 21.47 -15.39
CA ASP A 9 14.46 21.94 -16.39
C ASP A 9 13.41 20.86 -16.71
N ILE A 10 13.72 19.59 -16.42
CA ILE A 10 12.82 18.43 -16.60
C ILE A 10 11.78 18.36 -15.47
N LEU A 11 12.15 18.77 -14.25
CA LEU A 11 11.27 18.71 -13.07
C LEU A 11 10.32 19.91 -12.94
N LEU A 12 10.58 21.01 -13.66
CA LEU A 12 9.79 22.24 -13.60
C LEU A 12 8.71 22.34 -14.70
N ASN A 13 8.69 21.42 -15.67
CA ASN A 13 7.77 21.48 -16.80
C ASN A 13 6.62 20.47 -16.64
N PRO A 14 5.38 20.91 -16.31
CA PRO A 14 4.26 20.01 -16.02
C PRO A 14 3.89 19.10 -17.20
N ASN A 15 4.12 19.52 -18.44
CA ASN A 15 3.90 18.71 -19.63
C ASN A 15 4.84 17.49 -19.74
N TYR A 16 6.04 17.55 -19.15
CA TYR A 16 6.96 16.40 -19.13
C TYR A 16 6.57 15.38 -18.07
N VAL A 17 6.09 15.84 -16.91
CA VAL A 17 5.60 14.98 -15.83
C VAL A 17 4.31 14.27 -16.25
N GLU A 18 3.37 14.97 -16.89
CA GLU A 18 2.16 14.35 -17.43
C GLU A 18 2.44 13.34 -18.54
N ASN A 19 3.37 13.64 -19.48
CA ASN A 19 3.75 12.67 -20.51
C ASN A 19 4.48 11.46 -19.92
N TYR A 20 5.34 11.64 -18.92
CA TYR A 20 6.03 10.52 -18.27
C TYR A 20 5.05 9.62 -17.50
N ILE A 21 4.10 10.21 -16.77
CA ILE A 21 3.03 9.46 -16.07
C ILE A 21 2.14 8.74 -17.08
N LYS A 22 1.80 9.39 -18.21
CA LYS A 22 0.96 8.78 -19.25
C LYS A 22 1.64 7.61 -19.97
N TYR A 23 2.94 7.71 -20.25
CA TYR A 23 3.72 6.61 -20.83
C TYR A 23 3.95 5.46 -19.84
N ALA A 24 4.24 5.77 -18.57
CA ALA A 24 4.44 4.75 -17.53
C ALA A 24 3.14 3.98 -17.22
N LEU A 25 1.97 4.64 -17.31
CA LEU A 25 0.67 3.98 -17.13
C LEU A 25 0.18 3.24 -18.39
N GLN A 26 0.69 3.57 -19.58
CA GLN A 26 0.33 2.88 -20.83
C GLN A 26 1.08 1.55 -21.04
N GLU A 27 2.29 1.40 -20.51
CA GLU A 27 3.01 0.10 -20.57
C GLU A 27 2.32 -0.99 -19.72
N ASP A 28 1.67 -0.62 -18.62
CA ASP A 28 0.98 -1.57 -17.73
C ASP A 28 -0.41 -2.02 -18.24
N GLU A 29 -1.10 -1.23 -19.08
CA GLU A 29 -2.40 -1.64 -19.64
C GLU A 29 -2.29 -2.62 -20.82
N GLY A 30 -1.14 -2.66 -21.51
CA GLY A 30 -0.89 -3.56 -22.65
C GLY A 30 -0.77 -5.03 -22.23
N ASP A 31 -0.16 -5.31 -21.08
CA ASP A 31 0.12 -6.67 -20.61
C ASP A 31 -1.04 -7.33 -19.85
N LEU A 32 -2.04 -6.54 -19.43
CA LEU A 32 -3.23 -7.04 -18.71
C LEU A 32 -4.30 -7.66 -19.63
N LYS A 33 -4.26 -7.42 -20.95
CA LYS A 33 -5.28 -7.96 -21.89
C LYS A 33 -4.90 -9.28 -22.56
N ALA A 34 -3.68 -9.79 -22.36
CA ALA A 34 -3.19 -10.99 -23.05
C ALA A 34 -3.35 -12.31 -22.26
N THR A 35 -3.78 -12.29 -20.99
CA THR A 35 -3.73 -13.47 -20.10
C THR A 35 -5.08 -13.91 -19.52
N ASP A 36 -6.19 -13.58 -20.18
CA ASP A 36 -7.53 -14.00 -19.73
C ASP A 36 -8.02 -15.31 -20.38
N LYS A 37 -7.12 -16.30 -20.55
CA LYS A 37 -7.48 -17.67 -20.90
C LYS A 37 -6.55 -18.69 -20.24
N GLY A 38 -6.95 -19.18 -19.07
CA GLY A 38 -6.57 -20.52 -18.59
C GLY A 38 -6.10 -20.64 -17.14
N SER A 39 -6.89 -21.36 -16.33
CA SER A 39 -6.50 -22.09 -15.10
C SER A 39 -6.03 -21.27 -13.88
N GLU A 40 -6.96 -21.00 -12.97
CA GLU A 40 -6.80 -20.22 -11.72
C GLU A 40 -5.82 -20.80 -10.67
N VAL A 41 -5.32 -22.02 -10.84
CA VAL A 41 -4.44 -22.66 -9.83
C VAL A 41 -2.96 -22.58 -10.22
N ALA A 42 -2.63 -22.55 -11.51
CA ALA A 42 -1.24 -22.41 -11.98
C ALA A 42 -0.74 -20.95 -11.98
N GLY A 43 -1.65 -19.98 -12.12
CA GLY A 43 -1.33 -18.55 -12.22
C GLY A 43 -0.84 -17.90 -10.91
N LYS A 44 -1.24 -18.42 -9.74
CA LYS A 44 -0.81 -17.86 -8.44
C LYS A 44 0.65 -18.18 -8.10
N HIS A 45 1.13 -19.38 -8.44
CA HIS A 45 2.54 -19.74 -8.24
C HIS A 45 3.49 -19.01 -9.21
N ALA A 46 3.07 -18.79 -10.46
CA ALA A 46 3.86 -18.03 -11.44
C ALA A 46 3.93 -16.53 -11.11
N ARG A 47 2.83 -15.91 -10.64
CA ARG A 47 2.82 -14.50 -10.20
C ARG A 47 3.70 -14.25 -8.97
N ASN A 48 3.69 -15.13 -7.98
CA ASN A 48 4.54 -14.99 -6.80
C ASN A 48 6.03 -15.11 -7.14
N SER A 49 6.39 -16.02 -8.06
CA SER A 49 7.75 -16.15 -8.60
C SER A 49 8.23 -14.90 -9.35
N ALA A 50 7.36 -14.24 -10.12
CA ALA A 50 7.70 -13.01 -10.82
C ALA A 50 7.90 -11.82 -9.87
N ILE A 51 7.07 -11.71 -8.83
CA ILE A 51 7.20 -10.69 -7.78
C ILE A 51 8.49 -10.91 -6.97
N ASP A 52 8.81 -12.15 -6.61
CA ASP A 52 10.06 -12.48 -5.91
C ASP A 52 11.29 -12.16 -6.76
N LEU A 53 11.23 -12.38 -8.08
CA LEU A 53 12.30 -12.03 -9.02
C LEU A 53 12.48 -10.52 -9.15
N GLN A 54 11.39 -9.76 -9.19
CA GLN A 54 11.41 -8.29 -9.21
C GLN A 54 11.94 -7.73 -7.88
N MET A 55 11.51 -8.28 -6.75
CA MET A 55 11.99 -7.89 -5.41
C MET A 55 13.49 -8.19 -5.27
N LYS A 56 13.95 -9.35 -5.77
CA LYS A 56 15.38 -9.70 -5.76
C LYS A 56 16.21 -8.74 -6.60
N LYS A 57 15.74 -8.37 -7.80
CA LYS A 57 16.39 -7.36 -8.66
C LYS A 57 16.43 -5.97 -8.00
N LEU A 58 15.35 -5.58 -7.32
CA LEU A 58 15.30 -4.30 -6.59
C LEU A 58 16.31 -4.29 -5.43
N ILE A 59 16.39 -5.36 -4.66
CA ILE A 59 17.36 -5.51 -3.57
C ILE A 59 18.79 -5.43 -4.11
N GLU A 60 19.10 -6.12 -5.20
CA GLU A 60 20.43 -6.11 -5.83
C GLU A 60 20.82 -4.72 -6.38
N HIS A 61 19.85 -4.00 -6.95
CA HIS A 61 20.04 -2.61 -7.36
C HIS A 61 20.28 -1.69 -6.15
N LEU A 62 19.53 -1.84 -5.07
CA LEU A 62 19.70 -1.03 -3.85
C LEU A 62 21.07 -1.27 -3.20
N TYR A 63 21.56 -2.52 -3.18
CA TYR A 63 22.92 -2.83 -2.71
C TYR A 63 23.99 -2.20 -3.61
N SER A 64 23.82 -2.28 -4.93
CA SER A 64 24.74 -1.64 -5.89
C SER A 64 24.77 -0.12 -5.75
N LEU A 65 23.61 0.50 -5.51
CA LEU A 65 23.49 1.94 -5.28
C LEU A 65 24.12 2.37 -3.96
N LYS A 66 23.88 1.61 -2.88
CA LYS A 66 24.54 1.82 -1.58
C LYS A 66 26.05 1.79 -1.72
N PHE A 67 26.59 0.80 -2.45
CA PHE A 67 28.03 0.68 -2.68
C PHE A 67 28.60 1.87 -3.47
N LYS A 68 27.89 2.36 -4.49
CA LYS A 68 28.29 3.54 -5.27
C LYS A 68 28.29 4.81 -4.41
N LEU A 69 27.25 5.04 -3.62
CA LEU A 69 27.14 6.19 -2.71
C LEU A 69 28.20 6.15 -1.60
N GLU A 70 28.53 4.97 -1.07
CA GLU A 70 29.61 4.79 -0.09
C GLU A 70 30.99 5.11 -0.68
N LYS A 71 31.22 4.72 -1.95
CA LYS A 71 32.46 5.03 -2.68
C LYS A 71 32.57 6.53 -2.97
N GLU A 72 31.47 7.18 -3.34
CA GLU A 72 31.40 8.62 -3.59
C GLU A 72 31.58 9.44 -2.32
N LYS A 73 30.98 9.02 -1.20
CA LYS A 73 31.20 9.63 0.13
C LYS A 73 32.68 9.55 0.55
N LYS A 74 33.32 8.40 0.35
CA LYS A 74 34.77 8.23 0.62
C LYS A 74 35.65 9.06 -0.32
N ALA A 75 35.22 9.29 -1.56
CA ALA A 75 35.93 10.17 -2.50
C ALA A 75 35.83 11.64 -2.04
N GLN A 76 34.64 12.10 -1.65
CA GLN A 76 34.43 13.46 -1.12
C GLN A 76 35.15 13.71 0.21
N GLU A 77 35.25 12.71 1.10
CA GLU A 77 36.04 12.82 2.33
C GLU A 77 37.55 12.89 2.07
N LYS A 78 38.05 12.25 1.00
CA LYS A 78 39.45 12.35 0.57
C LYS A 78 39.74 13.69 -0.09
N GLU A 79 38.82 14.24 -0.88
CA GLU A 79 38.95 15.57 -1.49
C GLU A 79 38.88 16.71 -0.46
N LYS A 80 38.07 16.55 0.61
CA LYS A 80 38.06 17.47 1.76
C LYS A 80 39.34 17.44 2.60
N LYS A 81 40.16 16.38 2.50
CA LYS A 81 41.47 16.29 3.16
C LYS A 81 42.63 16.77 2.28
N SER A 82 42.44 16.99 0.99
CA SER A 82 43.49 17.41 0.04
C SER A 82 43.42 18.88 -0.39
N SER A 83 42.54 19.68 0.21
CA SER A 83 42.43 21.12 -0.06
C SER A 83 42.84 21.93 1.18
N PRO A 84 43.96 22.69 1.15
CA PRO A 84 44.38 23.50 2.29
C PRO A 84 43.75 24.90 2.20
N SER A 85 43.00 25.30 3.23
CA SER A 85 42.83 26.72 3.55
C SER A 85 42.92 26.98 5.05
N ALA A 86 44.08 27.49 5.44
CA ALA A 86 44.28 28.52 6.47
C ALA A 86 43.66 28.32 7.87
N GLN A 87 44.46 27.79 8.78
CA GLN A 87 44.79 28.55 10.00
C GLN A 87 46.30 28.63 10.18
N SER A 88 46.71 29.85 10.49
CA SER A 88 48.05 30.38 10.67
C SER A 88 48.72 29.88 11.94
N GLY A 89 50.00 29.54 11.82
CA GLY A 89 50.91 29.26 12.94
C GLY A 89 52.36 29.44 12.52
N VAL A 90 52.76 30.70 12.33
CA VAL A 90 54.07 31.29 12.69
C VAL A 90 55.39 30.64 12.18
N LYS A 91 56.19 31.54 11.56
CA LYS A 91 57.66 31.61 11.41
C LYS A 91 58.36 31.04 10.16
N GLU A 92 58.76 32.02 9.33
CA GLU A 92 60.14 32.31 8.94
C GLU A 92 60.85 31.36 7.96
N LYS A 93 60.99 31.79 6.68
CA LYS A 93 62.22 32.43 6.15
C LYS A 93 62.17 32.51 4.61
N GLY A 94 62.36 33.74 4.13
CA GLY A 94 63.17 34.11 2.97
C GLY A 94 62.86 33.51 1.60
N LYS A 95 62.36 34.35 0.67
CA LYS A 95 63.11 34.78 -0.52
C LYS A 95 62.26 35.74 -1.38
N ILE A 96 62.64 37.01 -1.31
CA ILE A 96 62.88 37.97 -2.41
C ILE A 96 62.17 37.67 -3.74
N ILE A 97 61.24 38.54 -4.14
CA ILE A 97 61.16 39.02 -5.53
C ILE A 97 60.90 40.54 -5.55
N ASN A 98 61.85 41.21 -6.19
CA ASN A 98 61.94 42.61 -6.57
C ASN A 98 60.62 43.30 -6.97
N SER A 99 60.39 44.48 -6.39
CA SER A 99 59.72 45.58 -7.09
C SER A 99 60.58 46.83 -6.99
N GLN A 100 61.05 47.27 -8.15
CA GLN A 100 61.87 48.46 -8.35
C GLN A 100 61.08 49.71 -7.95
N LYS A 101 61.52 50.39 -6.88
CA LYS A 101 61.24 51.82 -6.69
C LYS A 101 62.54 52.58 -6.90
N LYS A 102 62.53 53.42 -7.94
CA LYS A 102 63.57 54.40 -8.26
C LYS A 102 63.85 55.25 -7.02
N VAL A 103 65.03 55.09 -6.45
CA VAL A 103 65.62 56.02 -5.49
C VAL A 103 66.11 57.21 -6.32
N THR A 104 65.43 58.34 -6.22
CA THR A 104 65.99 59.62 -6.65
C THR A 104 67.06 59.99 -5.62
N LEU A 105 68.30 59.69 -5.97
CA LEU A 105 69.49 60.13 -5.26
C LEU A 105 69.54 61.66 -5.34
N LEU A 106 69.09 62.35 -4.29
CA LEU A 106 69.41 63.76 -4.12
C LEU A 106 70.92 63.86 -3.92
N GLN A 107 71.60 64.32 -4.96
CA GLN A 107 72.98 64.77 -4.89
C GLN A 107 73.07 65.83 -3.79
N ASN A 108 73.78 65.50 -2.71
CA ASN A 108 74.33 66.50 -1.83
C ASN A 108 75.33 67.32 -2.65
N GLU A 109 74.93 68.51 -3.09
CA GLU A 109 75.88 69.53 -3.52
C GLU A 109 76.77 69.88 -2.32
N GLN A 110 77.93 69.23 -2.25
CA GLN A 110 79.04 69.69 -1.45
C GLN A 110 79.46 71.06 -2.01
N GLY A 111 78.99 72.11 -1.35
CA GLY A 111 79.48 73.47 -1.52
C GLY A 111 80.99 73.50 -1.34
N LYS A 112 81.71 73.53 -2.46
CA LYS A 112 83.10 73.97 -2.51
C LYS A 112 83.12 75.43 -2.11
N PHE A 113 83.44 75.73 -0.86
CA PHE A 113 83.87 77.07 -0.48
C PHE A 113 85.25 77.33 -1.09
N PRO A 114 85.43 78.28 -2.02
CA PRO A 114 86.75 78.73 -2.37
C PRO A 114 87.28 79.58 -1.22
N LYS A 115 88.31 79.07 -0.53
CA LYS A 115 89.20 79.90 0.30
C LYS A 115 89.82 80.95 -0.62
N ARG A 116 89.20 82.13 -0.73
CA ARG A 116 89.88 83.35 -1.18
C ARG A 116 90.94 83.69 -0.13
N ILE A 117 92.17 83.27 -0.41
CA ILE A 117 93.36 83.86 0.19
C ILE A 117 93.42 85.29 -0.35
N SER A 118 92.96 86.25 0.46
CA SER A 118 93.17 87.67 0.22
C SER A 118 94.62 88.00 0.55
N ALA A 119 95.52 87.82 -0.41
CA ALA A 119 96.86 88.39 -0.37
C ALA A 119 96.83 89.74 -1.10
N ASN A 120 96.36 90.77 -0.40
CA ASN A 120 96.55 92.14 -0.81
C ASN A 120 96.85 92.98 0.43
N ASN A 121 98.15 93.14 0.69
CA ASN A 121 98.70 94.35 1.30
C ASN A 121 100.11 94.53 0.71
N LYS A 122 100.17 95.19 -0.44
CA LYS A 122 101.39 95.82 -0.92
C LYS A 122 101.71 96.97 0.05
N LEU A 123 102.86 96.90 0.70
CA LEU A 123 103.49 98.06 1.32
C LEU A 123 104.90 98.18 0.75
N CYS A 124 104.99 98.80 -0.43
CA CYS A 124 106.19 99.51 -0.81
C CYS A 124 106.35 100.69 0.16
N ARG A 125 107.41 100.67 0.97
CA ARG A 125 107.93 101.91 1.56
C ARG A 125 109.40 102.02 1.17
N LYS A 126 109.66 102.98 0.27
CA LYS A 126 110.98 103.55 0.08
C LYS A 126 111.43 104.13 1.43
N CYS A 127 112.52 103.64 1.98
CA CYS A 127 113.21 104.34 3.06
C CYS A 127 114.11 105.38 2.40
N GLN A 128 113.68 106.64 2.48
CA GLN A 128 114.55 107.79 2.29
C GLN A 128 114.77 108.40 3.68
N GLU A 129 116.03 108.52 4.06
CA GLU A 129 116.47 109.07 5.33
C GLU A 129 115.94 110.50 5.53
N ARG A 130 115.49 110.76 6.77
CA ARG A 130 116.12 111.67 7.76
C ARG A 130 115.09 112.57 8.43
N GLY A 131 115.16 112.68 9.77
CA GLY A 131 114.49 113.74 10.52
C GLY A 131 114.08 113.34 11.93
N ALA A 132 114.95 113.58 12.90
CA ALA A 132 114.78 113.30 14.32
C ALA A 132 113.56 113.98 14.95
N SER A 133 112.79 113.24 15.76
CA SER A 133 112.48 113.64 17.13
C SER A 133 112.11 112.40 17.95
N VAL A 134 112.81 112.25 19.08
CA VAL A 134 112.69 111.14 20.01
C VAL A 134 111.41 111.33 20.81
N THR A 135 110.34 110.65 20.40
CA THR A 135 109.32 110.17 21.33
C THR A 135 109.51 108.67 21.44
N SER A 136 109.56 108.16 22.68
CA SER A 136 109.93 106.77 22.96
C SER A 136 109.07 105.79 22.11
N PRO A 137 109.67 104.83 21.38
CA PRO A 137 108.92 103.84 20.61
C PRO A 137 108.09 102.90 21.49
N VAL A 138 108.36 102.86 22.80
CA VAL A 138 107.76 101.91 23.74
C VAL A 138 106.30 102.23 24.06
N PRO A 139 105.90 103.48 24.40
CA PRO A 139 104.50 103.88 24.57
C PRO A 139 103.59 103.59 23.36
N GLN A 140 104.03 103.91 22.14
CA GLN A 140 103.25 103.65 20.90
C GLN A 140 103.08 102.16 20.63
N LEU A 141 104.09 101.34 20.98
CA LEU A 141 104.00 99.88 20.90
C LEU A 141 103.01 99.31 21.93
N ILE A 142 102.98 99.86 23.15
CA ILE A 142 102.04 99.44 24.21
C ILE A 142 100.59 99.75 23.78
N GLU A 143 100.34 100.97 23.29
CA GLU A 143 99.02 101.39 22.82
C GLU A 143 98.51 100.52 21.67
N THR A 144 99.38 100.21 20.70
CA THR A 144 99.01 99.31 19.59
C THR A 144 98.74 97.88 20.06
N ILE A 145 99.52 97.33 21.00
CA ILE A 145 99.24 96.02 21.62
C ILE A 145 97.88 96.01 22.31
N GLU A 146 97.53 97.09 23.02
CA GLU A 146 96.25 97.21 23.74
C GLU A 146 95.05 97.30 22.79
N ILE A 147 95.17 98.04 21.68
CA ILE A 147 94.18 98.08 20.59
C ILE A 147 93.97 96.68 20.00
N TYR A 148 95.04 95.93 19.72
CA TYR A 148 94.94 94.57 19.19
C TYR A 148 94.29 93.60 20.19
N LYS A 149 94.61 93.73 21.48
CA LYS A 149 94.01 92.93 22.55
C LYS A 149 92.51 93.19 22.65
N ASN A 150 92.09 94.45 22.60
CA ASN A 150 90.68 94.85 22.63
C ASN A 150 89.93 94.39 21.38
N ARG A 151 90.52 94.58 20.19
CA ARG A 151 89.95 94.09 18.93
C ARG A 151 89.79 92.57 18.92
N ASN A 152 90.78 91.83 19.41
CA ASN A 152 90.68 90.37 19.53
C ASN A 152 89.58 89.97 20.53
N ALA A 153 89.49 90.64 21.68
CA ALA A 153 88.42 90.37 22.66
C ALA A 153 87.01 90.64 22.07
N GLU A 154 86.86 91.71 21.28
CA GLU A 154 85.62 92.04 20.59
C GLU A 154 85.28 91.04 19.47
N GLU A 155 86.28 90.59 18.69
CA GLU A 155 86.11 89.51 17.71
C GLU A 155 85.70 88.19 18.38
N GLN A 156 86.22 87.85 19.56
CA GLN A 156 85.79 86.66 20.30
C GLN A 156 84.35 86.81 20.82
N ARG A 157 83.96 87.98 21.34
CA ARG A 157 82.56 88.25 21.74
C ARG A 157 81.60 88.12 20.56
N ASN A 158 81.97 88.66 19.40
CA ASN A 158 81.17 88.54 18.18
C ASN A 158 81.05 87.09 17.69
N LYS A 159 82.12 86.28 17.81
CA LYS A 159 82.07 84.85 17.50
C LYS A 159 81.12 84.10 18.45
N ILE A 160 81.21 84.35 19.75
CA ILE A 160 80.32 83.72 20.75
C ILE A 160 78.86 84.08 20.46
N TYR A 161 78.57 85.36 20.23
CA TYR A 161 77.22 85.81 19.87
C TYR A 161 76.69 85.14 18.60
N LEU A 162 77.54 84.99 17.57
CA LEU A 162 77.15 84.33 16.33
C LEU A 162 76.88 82.84 16.54
N ILE A 163 77.71 82.15 17.33
CA ILE A 163 77.51 80.74 17.70
C ILE A 163 76.18 80.58 18.45
N GLU A 164 75.92 81.41 19.46
CA GLU A 164 74.69 81.36 20.26
C GLU A 164 73.44 81.62 19.39
N LYS A 165 73.52 82.56 18.44
CA LYS A 165 72.46 82.81 17.47
C LYS A 165 72.17 81.57 16.61
N TYR A 166 73.20 80.92 16.08
CA TYR A 166 73.02 79.71 15.26
C TYR A 166 72.55 78.51 16.10
N GLU A 167 73.02 78.35 17.34
CA GLU A 167 72.52 77.32 18.25
C GLU A 167 71.05 77.51 18.57
N ASN A 168 70.61 78.74 18.85
CA ASN A 168 69.20 79.05 19.08
C ASN A 168 68.34 78.78 17.84
N MET A 169 68.84 79.13 16.65
CA MET A 169 68.16 78.80 15.39
C MET A 169 68.02 77.27 15.21
N LEU A 170 69.09 76.50 15.46
CA LEU A 170 69.07 75.04 15.39
C LEU A 170 68.10 74.41 16.40
N ARG A 171 68.07 74.89 17.65
CA ARG A 171 67.10 74.42 18.66
C ARG A 171 65.66 74.69 18.21
N ASN A 172 65.40 75.86 17.61
CA ASN A 172 64.06 76.23 17.13
C ASN A 172 63.62 75.37 15.94
N ILE A 173 64.53 75.07 14.99
CA ILE A 173 64.25 74.15 13.88
C ILE A 173 63.97 72.74 14.42
N LYS A 174 64.80 72.24 15.33
CA LYS A 174 64.62 70.92 15.94
C LYS A 174 63.27 70.80 16.68
N LYS A 175 62.86 71.84 17.42
CA LYS A 175 61.55 71.89 18.07
C LYS A 175 60.40 71.86 17.06
N ARG A 176 60.49 72.63 15.96
CA ARG A 176 59.48 72.60 14.89
C ARG A 176 59.36 71.21 14.25
N HIS A 177 60.47 70.60 13.85
CA HIS A 177 60.45 69.24 13.29
C HIS A 177 59.88 68.22 14.27
N LEU A 178 60.19 68.32 15.57
CA LEU A 178 59.61 67.42 16.57
C LEU A 178 58.10 67.58 16.68
N ASN A 179 57.59 68.82 16.62
CA ASN A 179 56.16 69.09 16.63
C ASN A 179 55.47 68.54 15.37
N GLU A 180 56.05 68.77 14.19
CA GLU A 180 55.54 68.23 12.91
C GLU A 180 55.50 66.69 12.93
N ILE A 181 56.55 66.04 13.44
CA ILE A 181 56.59 64.57 13.59
C ILE A 181 55.48 64.10 14.54
N ASN A 182 55.25 64.80 15.65
CA ASN A 182 54.19 64.44 16.60
C ASN A 182 52.80 64.64 15.99
N GLU A 183 52.59 65.69 15.21
CA GLU A 183 51.34 65.94 14.50
C GLU A 183 51.04 64.86 13.47
N ILE A 184 52.04 64.50 12.64
CA ILE A 184 51.93 63.38 11.69
C ILE A 184 51.64 62.07 12.42
N LYS A 185 52.34 61.78 13.51
CA LYS A 185 52.12 60.57 14.32
C LYS A 185 50.68 60.52 14.86
N ASN A 186 50.15 61.62 15.38
CA ASN A 186 48.80 61.68 15.92
C ASN A 186 47.74 61.49 14.84
N ASN A 187 47.94 62.09 13.65
CA ASN A 187 47.04 61.89 12.51
C ASN A 187 47.01 60.42 12.07
N ILE A 188 48.17 59.77 11.97
CA ILE A 188 48.25 58.34 11.63
C ILE A 188 47.54 57.48 12.69
N LEU A 189 47.71 57.80 13.98
CA LEU A 189 47.01 57.08 15.06
C LEU A 189 45.49 57.23 14.94
N MET A 190 44.98 58.44 14.67
CA MET A 190 43.56 58.66 14.45
C MET A 190 43.02 57.89 13.24
N ASP A 191 43.76 57.86 12.13
CA ASP A 191 43.36 57.10 10.93
C ASP A 191 43.32 55.58 11.21
N VAL A 192 44.30 55.06 11.95
CA VAL A 192 44.34 53.65 12.36
C VAL A 192 43.19 53.33 13.30
N ASP A 193 42.91 54.17 14.29
CA ASP A 193 41.79 53.98 15.22
C ASP A 193 40.44 54.02 14.49
N PHE A 194 40.27 54.95 13.55
CA PHE A 194 39.09 55.00 12.68
C PHE A 194 38.94 53.71 11.87
N LEU A 195 40.03 53.20 11.29
CA LEU A 195 40.01 51.97 10.51
C LEU A 195 39.66 50.76 11.39
N ILE A 196 40.24 50.66 12.59
CA ILE A 196 39.92 49.63 13.57
C ILE A 196 38.44 49.67 13.94
N GLN A 197 37.90 50.85 14.24
CA GLN A 197 36.47 51.01 14.54
C GLN A 197 35.59 50.58 13.36
N LYS A 198 35.94 50.98 12.13
CA LYS A 198 35.20 50.60 10.92
C LYS A 198 35.16 49.09 10.73
N TYR A 199 36.29 48.40 10.84
CA TYR A 199 36.33 46.93 10.72
C TYR A 199 35.60 46.24 11.87
N ARG A 200 35.65 46.78 13.08
CA ARG A 200 34.90 46.24 14.22
C ARG A 200 33.40 46.34 14.00
N ASN A 201 32.91 47.47 13.49
CA ASN A 201 31.50 47.66 13.18
C ASN A 201 31.03 46.69 12.07
N ILE A 202 31.78 46.60 10.97
CA ILE A 202 31.49 45.62 9.90
C ILE A 202 31.46 44.19 10.44
N SER A 203 32.40 43.84 11.33
CA SER A 203 32.44 42.51 11.94
C SER A 203 31.22 42.23 12.83
N LEU A 204 30.74 43.24 13.56
CA LEU A 204 29.53 43.12 14.39
C LEU A 204 28.26 43.00 13.53
N GLU A 205 28.14 43.77 12.45
CA GLU A 205 27.04 43.67 11.49
C GLU A 205 27.00 42.28 10.84
N LEU A 206 28.14 41.75 10.39
CA LEU A 206 28.23 40.41 9.83
C LEU A 206 27.85 39.33 10.85
N LEU A 207 28.25 39.48 12.11
CA LEU A 207 27.87 38.57 13.18
C LEU A 207 26.36 38.59 13.42
N GLN A 208 25.74 39.78 13.39
CA GLN A 208 24.30 39.93 13.56
C GLN A 208 23.54 39.29 12.40
N ILE A 209 23.93 39.58 11.15
CA ILE A 209 23.36 38.95 9.95
C ILE A 209 23.49 37.42 10.02
N SER A 210 24.64 36.90 10.46
CA SER A 210 24.84 35.46 10.61
C SER A 210 23.92 34.85 11.67
N LYS A 211 23.69 35.52 12.81
CA LYS A 211 22.76 35.06 13.85
C LYS A 211 21.31 35.06 13.37
N GLU A 212 20.91 36.08 12.63
CA GLU A 212 19.56 36.18 12.05
C GLU A 212 19.32 35.06 11.03
N LYS A 213 20.26 34.84 10.10
CA LYS A 213 20.15 33.74 9.14
C LYS A 213 20.10 32.36 9.80
N GLU A 214 20.82 32.16 10.90
CA GLU A 214 20.75 30.87 11.61
C GLU A 214 19.38 30.66 12.27
N LYS A 215 18.80 31.71 12.87
CA LYS A 215 17.42 31.65 13.39
C LYS A 215 16.39 31.39 12.30
N GLU A 216 16.53 32.06 11.15
CA GLU A 216 15.66 31.86 10.00
C GLU A 216 15.72 30.41 9.50
N LYS A 217 16.91 29.82 9.38
CA LYS A 217 17.07 28.40 9.02
C LYS A 217 16.40 27.45 10.00
N VAL A 218 16.51 27.72 11.32
CA VAL A 218 15.86 26.89 12.33
C VAL A 218 14.34 26.99 12.19
N TYR A 219 13.81 28.21 12.05
CA TYR A 219 12.38 28.45 11.85
C TYR A 219 11.85 27.80 10.56
N GLU A 220 12.58 27.89 9.44
CA GLU A 220 12.21 27.22 8.20
C GLU A 220 12.19 25.70 8.34
N LYS A 221 13.17 25.12 9.04
CA LYS A 221 13.18 23.68 9.34
C LYS A 221 11.99 23.28 10.20
N GLU A 222 11.65 24.05 11.23
CA GLU A 222 10.46 23.80 12.06
C GLU A 222 9.18 23.87 11.24
N LYS A 223 9.04 24.90 10.39
CA LYS A 223 7.88 25.08 9.50
C LYS A 223 7.73 23.93 8.50
N ILE A 224 8.83 23.48 7.87
CA ILE A 224 8.81 22.32 6.97
C ILE A 224 8.39 21.07 7.74
N THR A 225 8.95 20.86 8.94
CA THR A 225 8.61 19.73 9.79
C THR A 225 7.13 19.73 10.16
N GLU A 226 6.58 20.87 10.53
CA GLU A 226 5.16 21.04 10.84
C GLU A 226 4.25 20.75 9.64
N ILE A 227 4.61 21.24 8.45
CA ILE A 227 3.88 20.93 7.22
C ILE A 227 3.88 19.42 6.94
N CYS A 228 5.02 18.76 7.11
CA CYS A 228 5.12 17.30 6.95
C CYS A 228 4.24 16.56 7.96
N ILE A 229 4.30 16.92 9.25
CA ILE A 229 3.47 16.31 10.30
C ILE A 229 1.98 16.51 9.98
N ASN A 230 1.58 17.72 9.60
CA ASN A 230 0.19 18.02 9.24
C ASN A 230 -0.28 17.25 8.00
N ALA A 231 0.59 17.06 6.99
CA ALA A 231 0.29 16.24 5.83
C ALA A 231 0.12 14.76 6.21
N CYS A 232 1.00 14.22 7.06
CA CYS A 232 0.87 12.85 7.59
C CYS A 232 -0.42 12.67 8.38
N ASN A 233 -0.75 13.59 9.29
CA ASN A 233 -1.98 13.51 10.08
C ASN A 233 -3.24 13.54 9.20
N LYS A 234 -3.29 14.44 8.20
CA LYS A 234 -4.41 14.49 7.24
C LYS A 234 -4.52 13.20 6.43
N PHE A 235 -3.39 12.64 6.00
CA PHE A 235 -3.38 11.36 5.29
C PHE A 235 -3.91 10.22 6.18
N GLU A 236 -3.48 10.16 7.45
CA GLU A 236 -3.99 9.16 8.39
C GLU A 236 -5.50 9.30 8.64
N GLU A 237 -5.99 10.52 8.81
CA GLU A 237 -7.42 10.80 8.97
C GLU A 237 -8.22 10.37 7.74
N ASP A 238 -7.74 10.70 6.54
CA ASP A 238 -8.37 10.30 5.27
C ASP A 238 -8.39 8.78 5.09
N VAL A 239 -7.31 8.08 5.46
CA VAL A 239 -7.26 6.61 5.42
C VAL A 239 -8.23 6.01 6.42
N LYS A 240 -8.26 6.51 7.66
CA LYS A 240 -9.22 6.06 8.70
C LYS A 240 -10.66 6.30 8.26
N LYS A 241 -10.95 7.46 7.68
CA LYS A 241 -12.28 7.80 7.15
C LYS A 241 -12.69 6.87 6.01
N ARG A 242 -11.82 6.67 5.01
CA ARG A 242 -12.09 5.74 3.90
C ARG A 242 -12.25 4.30 4.36
N ALA A 243 -11.45 3.84 5.32
CA ALA A 243 -11.59 2.50 5.90
C ALA A 243 -12.94 2.35 6.60
N LYS A 244 -13.35 3.34 7.41
CA LYS A 244 -14.65 3.36 8.08
C LYS A 244 -15.82 3.35 7.10
N GLU A 245 -15.79 4.19 6.07
CA GLU A 245 -16.80 4.24 5.01
C GLU A 245 -16.88 2.91 4.23
N SER A 246 -15.73 2.30 3.93
CA SER A 246 -15.67 1.01 3.26
C SER A 246 -16.26 -0.12 4.11
N MET A 247 -15.91 -0.16 5.41
CA MET A 247 -16.47 -1.12 6.36
C MET A 247 -17.98 -0.95 6.49
N GLN A 248 -18.47 0.27 6.68
CA GLN A 248 -19.92 0.55 6.73
C GLN A 248 -20.63 0.14 5.43
N GLY A 249 -20.02 0.39 4.27
CA GLY A 249 -20.54 -0.07 2.99
C GLY A 249 -20.58 -1.60 2.87
N HIS A 250 -19.59 -2.30 3.43
CA HIS A 250 -19.58 -3.76 3.48
C HIS A 250 -20.63 -4.31 4.45
N GLU A 251 -20.75 -3.76 5.65
CA GLU A 251 -21.76 -4.12 6.65
C GLU A 251 -23.17 -3.94 6.08
N ALA A 252 -23.45 -2.80 5.43
CA ALA A 252 -24.74 -2.55 4.78
C ALA A 252 -25.05 -3.58 3.69
N ARG A 253 -24.06 -3.95 2.86
CA ARG A 253 -24.21 -5.02 1.86
C ARG A 253 -24.49 -6.37 2.50
N MET A 254 -23.75 -6.72 3.55
CA MET A 254 -23.97 -7.97 4.29
C MET A 254 -25.38 -8.03 4.89
N VAL A 255 -25.83 -6.97 5.54
CA VAL A 255 -27.18 -6.88 6.11
C VAL A 255 -28.23 -7.06 5.01
N LYS A 256 -28.05 -6.43 3.84
CA LYS A 256 -28.94 -6.62 2.70
C LYS A 256 -28.99 -8.07 2.25
N VAL A 257 -27.84 -8.72 2.05
CA VAL A 257 -27.76 -10.14 1.67
C VAL A 257 -28.45 -11.03 2.72
N ILE A 258 -28.20 -10.80 4.01
CA ILE A 258 -28.85 -11.56 5.09
C ILE A 258 -30.38 -11.40 5.02
N ASN A 259 -30.87 -10.18 4.78
CA ASN A 259 -32.31 -9.93 4.67
C ASN A 259 -32.91 -10.58 3.42
N ASP A 260 -32.21 -10.53 2.29
CA ASP A 260 -32.63 -11.17 1.04
C ASP A 260 -32.67 -12.70 1.21
N THR A 261 -31.66 -13.30 1.84
CA THR A 261 -31.63 -14.73 2.18
C THR A 261 -32.74 -15.11 3.16
N LYS A 262 -33.05 -14.28 4.16
CA LYS A 262 -34.19 -14.52 5.07
C LYS A 262 -35.51 -14.53 4.32
N ARG A 263 -35.72 -13.57 3.42
CA ARG A 263 -36.94 -13.52 2.59
C ARG A 263 -37.06 -14.74 1.68
N GLU A 264 -35.98 -15.12 1.01
CA GLU A 264 -35.94 -16.32 0.18
C GLU A 264 -36.24 -17.58 1.00
N LYS A 265 -35.68 -17.68 2.21
CA LYS A 265 -35.97 -18.79 3.13
C LYS A 265 -37.47 -18.84 3.49
N GLU A 266 -38.07 -17.72 3.86
CA GLU A 266 -39.51 -17.65 4.16
C GLU A 266 -40.37 -18.05 2.95
N ASP A 267 -39.99 -17.63 1.75
CA ASP A 267 -40.70 -18.00 0.51
C ASP A 267 -40.57 -19.48 0.17
N LEU A 268 -39.39 -20.08 0.39
CA LEU A 268 -39.17 -21.51 0.26
C LEU A 268 -39.96 -22.30 1.30
N GLU A 269 -40.02 -21.85 2.55
CA GLU A 269 -40.82 -22.48 3.60
C GLU A 269 -42.32 -22.45 3.26
N LYS A 270 -42.84 -21.32 2.75
CA LYS A 270 -44.21 -21.22 2.23
C LYS A 270 -44.46 -22.19 1.08
N LYS A 271 -43.55 -22.28 0.11
CA LYS A 271 -43.65 -23.25 -0.99
C LYS A 271 -43.69 -24.67 -0.45
N ILE A 272 -42.78 -25.06 0.44
CA ILE A 272 -42.74 -26.40 1.03
C ILE A 272 -44.05 -26.72 1.76
N ALA A 273 -44.61 -25.79 2.53
CA ALA A 273 -45.89 -25.97 3.21
C ALA A 273 -47.03 -26.19 2.20
N LEU A 274 -47.10 -25.40 1.13
CA LEU A 274 -48.08 -25.56 0.05
C LEU A 274 -47.94 -26.92 -0.65
N TRP A 275 -46.72 -27.33 -1.01
CA TRP A 275 -46.46 -28.63 -1.63
C TRP A 275 -46.83 -29.80 -0.73
N LYS A 276 -46.52 -29.72 0.58
CA LYS A 276 -46.96 -30.73 1.57
C LYS A 276 -48.47 -30.82 1.65
N LYS A 277 -49.16 -29.68 1.70
CA LYS A 277 -50.64 -29.64 1.72
C LYS A 277 -51.22 -30.25 0.46
N LYS A 278 -50.75 -29.84 -0.72
CA LYS A 278 -51.20 -30.37 -2.02
C LYS A 278 -50.95 -31.88 -2.13
N SER A 279 -49.77 -32.35 -1.71
CA SER A 279 -49.45 -33.78 -1.73
C SER A 279 -50.36 -34.59 -0.80
N ASN A 280 -50.69 -34.08 0.38
CA ASN A 280 -51.62 -34.75 1.29
C ASN A 280 -53.06 -34.75 0.75
N GLU A 281 -53.51 -33.66 0.14
CA GLU A 281 -54.81 -33.59 -0.55
C GLU A 281 -54.88 -34.57 -1.73
N GLU A 282 -53.82 -34.66 -2.54
CA GLU A 282 -53.73 -35.65 -3.63
C GLU A 282 -53.71 -37.08 -3.09
N LYS A 283 -52.95 -37.37 -2.03
CA LYS A 283 -52.95 -38.70 -1.40
C LYS A 283 -54.33 -39.08 -0.87
N THR A 284 -54.97 -38.20 -0.09
CA THR A 284 -56.29 -38.48 0.50
C THR A 284 -57.38 -38.60 -0.57
N THR A 285 -57.37 -37.77 -1.61
CA THR A 285 -58.30 -37.89 -2.73
C THR A 285 -58.06 -39.17 -3.53
N ASN A 286 -56.82 -39.56 -3.74
CA ASN A 286 -56.48 -40.81 -4.44
C ASN A 286 -56.82 -42.05 -3.61
N GLU A 287 -56.51 -42.05 -2.31
CA GLU A 287 -56.89 -43.11 -1.36
C GLU A 287 -58.41 -43.29 -1.30
N LYS A 288 -59.16 -42.17 -1.25
CA LYS A 288 -60.63 -42.21 -1.29
C LYS A 288 -61.13 -42.79 -2.61
N ARG A 289 -60.62 -42.32 -3.76
CA ARG A 289 -60.99 -42.86 -5.08
C ARG A 289 -60.68 -44.36 -5.19
N MET A 290 -59.50 -44.79 -4.74
CA MET A 290 -59.11 -46.20 -4.74
C MET A 290 -60.03 -47.02 -3.83
N SER A 291 -60.36 -46.51 -2.64
CA SER A 291 -61.30 -47.17 -1.72
C SER A 291 -62.69 -47.29 -2.35
N ASP A 292 -63.21 -46.24 -2.97
CA ASP A 292 -64.52 -46.26 -3.65
C ASP A 292 -64.52 -47.28 -4.81
N ILE A 293 -63.43 -47.37 -5.59
CA ILE A 293 -63.27 -48.36 -6.66
C ILE A 293 -63.24 -49.78 -6.10
N PHE A 294 -62.45 -50.02 -5.04
CA PHE A 294 -62.37 -51.33 -4.41
C PHE A 294 -63.70 -51.74 -3.78
N GLU A 295 -64.40 -50.83 -3.10
CA GLU A 295 -65.72 -51.10 -2.52
C GLU A 295 -66.74 -51.45 -3.61
N LYS A 296 -66.74 -50.72 -4.73
CA LYS A 296 -67.59 -51.04 -5.88
C LYS A 296 -67.28 -52.44 -6.43
N LYS A 297 -65.99 -52.77 -6.61
CA LYS A 297 -65.57 -54.08 -7.11
C LYS A 297 -65.96 -55.20 -6.15
N ILE A 298 -65.81 -55.00 -4.84
CA ILE A 298 -66.24 -55.97 -3.82
C ILE A 298 -67.76 -56.20 -3.90
N LYS A 299 -68.56 -55.14 -4.08
CA LYS A 299 -70.02 -55.26 -4.24
C LYS A 299 -70.40 -56.01 -5.52
N GLU A 300 -69.72 -55.75 -6.63
CA GLU A 300 -69.92 -56.46 -7.90
C GLU A 300 -69.60 -57.96 -7.77
N GLU A 301 -68.46 -58.31 -7.16
CA GLU A 301 -68.07 -59.71 -6.90
C GLU A 301 -69.06 -60.41 -5.95
N HIS A 302 -69.52 -59.73 -4.89
CA HIS A 302 -70.57 -60.27 -4.02
C HIS A 302 -71.88 -60.53 -4.77
N ALA A 303 -72.31 -59.61 -5.64
CA ALA A 303 -73.52 -59.78 -6.43
C ALA A 303 -73.40 -60.96 -7.40
N LEU A 304 -72.26 -61.08 -8.10
CA LEU A 304 -71.97 -62.22 -8.98
C LEU A 304 -71.96 -63.54 -8.20
N ASN A 305 -71.40 -63.55 -7.00
CA ASN A 305 -71.36 -64.76 -6.16
C ASN A 305 -72.76 -65.19 -5.69
N GLU A 306 -73.64 -64.25 -5.32
CA GLU A 306 -75.04 -64.56 -5.00
C GLU A 306 -75.84 -65.03 -6.22
N GLU A 307 -75.57 -64.48 -7.42
CA GLU A 307 -76.16 -64.97 -8.67
C GLU A 307 -75.70 -66.41 -8.97
N LEU A 308 -74.40 -66.69 -8.86
CA LEU A 308 -73.85 -68.04 -9.05
C LEU A 308 -74.46 -69.04 -8.06
N LYS A 309 -74.59 -68.65 -6.79
CA LYS A 309 -75.21 -69.49 -5.76
C LYS A 309 -76.68 -69.78 -6.07
N SER A 310 -77.41 -68.79 -6.57
CA SER A 310 -78.80 -68.96 -7.01
C SER A 310 -78.91 -69.91 -8.20
N ARG A 311 -78.05 -69.75 -9.22
CA ARG A 311 -77.99 -70.67 -10.37
C ARG A 311 -77.68 -72.10 -9.97
N ILE A 312 -76.72 -72.30 -9.07
CA ILE A 312 -76.40 -73.65 -8.55
C ILE A 312 -77.62 -74.26 -7.85
N SER A 313 -78.36 -73.46 -7.05
CA SER A 313 -79.57 -73.93 -6.38
C SER A 313 -80.68 -74.30 -7.36
N GLU A 314 -80.91 -73.48 -8.40
CA GLU A 314 -81.89 -73.76 -9.46
C GLU A 314 -81.51 -75.02 -10.25
N GLU A 315 -80.24 -75.18 -10.60
CA GLU A 315 -79.74 -76.36 -11.31
C GLU A 315 -79.90 -77.63 -10.46
N GLN A 316 -79.62 -77.55 -9.16
CA GLN A 316 -79.89 -78.64 -8.21
C GLN A 316 -81.38 -78.98 -8.13
N GLU A 317 -82.27 -77.98 -8.12
CA GLU A 317 -83.71 -78.19 -8.10
C GLU A 317 -84.20 -78.84 -9.40
N GLN A 318 -83.71 -78.37 -10.55
CA GLN A 318 -83.99 -78.99 -11.85
C GLN A 318 -83.50 -80.43 -11.92
N GLN A 319 -82.27 -80.70 -11.49
CA GLN A 319 -81.72 -82.06 -11.41
C GLN A 319 -82.57 -82.95 -10.50
N ASN A 320 -82.95 -82.45 -9.31
CA ASN A 320 -83.83 -83.17 -8.39
C ASN A 320 -85.21 -83.44 -9.01
N GLY A 321 -85.78 -82.48 -9.75
CA GLY A 321 -87.02 -82.65 -10.49
C GLY A 321 -86.91 -83.72 -11.57
N LEU A 322 -85.81 -83.72 -12.33
CA LEU A 322 -85.51 -84.73 -13.36
C LEU A 322 -85.39 -86.12 -12.74
N ILE A 323 -84.64 -86.24 -11.65
CA ILE A 323 -84.46 -87.47 -10.87
C ILE A 323 -85.82 -87.99 -10.38
N LYS A 324 -86.65 -87.13 -9.76
CA LYS A 324 -88.01 -87.51 -9.32
C LYS A 324 -88.88 -87.98 -10.47
N SER A 325 -88.81 -87.32 -11.63
CA SER A 325 -89.57 -87.73 -12.82
C SER A 325 -89.13 -89.10 -13.35
N LEU A 326 -87.82 -89.37 -13.32
CA LEU A 326 -87.23 -90.66 -13.68
C LEU A 326 -87.71 -91.76 -12.73
N TYR A 327 -87.61 -91.53 -11.42
CA TYR A 327 -88.12 -92.46 -10.41
C TYR A 327 -89.61 -92.76 -10.62
N SER A 328 -90.45 -91.74 -10.78
CA SER A 328 -91.89 -91.93 -11.02
C SER A 328 -92.19 -92.69 -12.32
N LYS A 329 -91.41 -92.46 -13.38
CA LYS A 329 -91.55 -93.18 -14.65
C LYS A 329 -91.13 -94.64 -14.52
N VAL A 330 -90.02 -94.91 -13.84
CA VAL A 330 -89.55 -96.27 -13.54
C VAL A 330 -90.60 -97.00 -12.69
N ASP A 331 -91.11 -96.39 -11.62
CA ASP A 331 -92.18 -96.97 -10.79
C ASP A 331 -93.43 -97.30 -11.61
N SER A 332 -93.86 -96.40 -12.49
CA SER A 332 -95.02 -96.65 -13.35
C SER A 332 -94.78 -97.82 -14.31
N GLN A 333 -93.55 -97.97 -14.82
CA GLN A 333 -93.18 -99.09 -15.68
C GLN A 333 -93.15 -100.40 -14.90
N ILE A 334 -92.54 -100.41 -13.70
CA ILE A 334 -92.55 -101.57 -12.79
C ILE A 334 -93.98 -102.02 -12.53
N LYS A 335 -94.86 -101.11 -12.13
CA LYS A 335 -96.28 -101.42 -11.87
C LYS A 335 -96.99 -101.99 -13.11
N THR A 336 -96.71 -101.43 -14.29
CA THR A 336 -97.27 -101.94 -15.56
C THR A 336 -96.76 -103.35 -15.87
N TYR A 337 -95.48 -103.64 -15.63
CA TYR A 337 -94.92 -104.98 -15.80
C TYR A 337 -95.52 -105.97 -14.81
N GLU A 338 -95.67 -105.60 -13.53
CA GLU A 338 -96.32 -106.41 -12.50
C GLU A 338 -97.75 -106.78 -12.90
N GLU A 339 -98.58 -105.79 -13.31
CA GLU A 339 -99.95 -106.02 -13.76
C GLU A 339 -100.02 -106.92 -15.01
N ASN A 340 -99.04 -106.82 -15.91
CA ASN A 340 -98.97 -107.67 -17.09
C ASN A 340 -98.54 -109.10 -16.75
N ILE A 341 -97.59 -109.28 -15.85
CA ILE A 341 -97.19 -110.60 -15.33
C ILE A 341 -98.41 -111.28 -14.70
N VAL A 342 -99.12 -110.59 -13.80
CA VAL A 342 -100.35 -111.10 -13.18
C VAL A 342 -101.38 -111.50 -14.24
N ARG A 343 -101.61 -110.67 -15.26
CA ARG A 343 -102.51 -111.01 -16.39
C ARG A 343 -102.08 -112.25 -17.17
N VAL A 344 -100.79 -112.42 -17.43
CA VAL A 344 -100.25 -113.59 -18.14
C VAL A 344 -100.44 -114.84 -17.29
N PHE A 345 -100.08 -114.79 -16.00
CA PHE A 345 -100.28 -115.92 -15.08
C PHE A 345 -101.75 -116.27 -14.91
N HIS A 346 -102.64 -115.28 -14.80
CA HIS A 346 -104.08 -115.51 -14.78
C HIS A 346 -104.58 -116.23 -16.05
N SER A 347 -104.08 -115.82 -17.21
CA SER A 347 -104.42 -116.46 -18.49
C SER A 347 -103.91 -117.90 -18.58
N ILE A 348 -102.76 -118.21 -17.96
CA ILE A 348 -102.23 -119.57 -17.86
C ILE A 348 -103.08 -120.43 -16.92
N LEU A 349 -103.48 -119.89 -15.76
CA LEU A 349 -104.31 -120.58 -14.78
C LEU A 349 -105.69 -120.93 -15.35
N LEU A 350 -106.34 -119.98 -16.04
CA LEU A 350 -107.61 -120.22 -16.75
C LEU A 350 -107.50 -121.32 -17.81
N LYS A 351 -106.40 -121.35 -18.59
CA LYS A 351 -106.18 -122.39 -19.61
C LYS A 351 -106.03 -123.79 -19.02
N ASN A 352 -105.58 -123.90 -17.77
CA ASN A 352 -105.37 -125.16 -17.06
C ASN A 352 -106.58 -125.59 -16.21
N GLY A 353 -107.74 -124.93 -16.37
CA GLY A 353 -108.99 -125.29 -15.69
C GLY A 353 -109.07 -124.86 -14.23
N ILE A 354 -108.23 -123.91 -13.80
CA ILE A 354 -108.26 -123.33 -12.45
C ILE A 354 -109.05 -122.02 -12.53
N GLU A 355 -110.27 -121.99 -11.99
CA GLU A 355 -111.06 -120.77 -11.81
C GLU A 355 -110.51 -120.00 -10.60
N MET A 356 -109.85 -118.87 -10.85
CA MET A 356 -109.32 -117.96 -9.84
C MET A 356 -109.47 -116.53 -10.36
N ASP A 357 -109.92 -115.59 -9.52
CA ASP A 357 -110.19 -114.21 -9.95
C ASP A 357 -108.89 -113.38 -10.07
N LEU A 358 -108.92 -112.38 -10.95
CA LEU A 358 -107.76 -111.54 -11.27
C LEU A 358 -107.27 -110.73 -10.04
N SER A 359 -108.20 -110.34 -9.15
CA SER A 359 -107.84 -109.67 -7.89
C SER A 359 -107.22 -110.63 -6.87
N GLU A 360 -107.69 -111.87 -6.78
CA GLU A 360 -107.14 -112.90 -5.89
C GLU A 360 -105.70 -113.26 -6.29
N LEU A 361 -105.42 -113.42 -7.58
CA LEU A 361 -104.05 -113.68 -8.05
C LEU A 361 -103.12 -112.49 -7.81
N SER A 362 -103.59 -111.27 -8.09
CA SER A 362 -102.82 -110.03 -7.85
C SER A 362 -102.44 -109.89 -6.37
N GLN A 363 -103.36 -110.23 -5.47
CA GLN A 363 -103.14 -110.17 -4.04
C GLN A 363 -102.20 -111.26 -3.54
N MET A 364 -102.34 -112.52 -4.00
CA MET A 364 -101.39 -113.60 -3.68
C MET A 364 -99.97 -113.28 -4.15
N VAL A 365 -99.81 -112.74 -5.37
CA VAL A 365 -98.49 -112.36 -5.89
C VAL A 365 -97.89 -111.19 -5.08
N LYS A 366 -98.71 -110.23 -4.64
CA LYS A 366 -98.23 -109.14 -3.76
C LYS A 366 -97.83 -109.65 -2.38
N GLU A 367 -98.64 -110.50 -1.76
CA GLU A 367 -98.35 -111.08 -0.44
C GLU A 367 -97.07 -111.94 -0.50
N GLU A 368 -96.87 -112.73 -1.55
CA GLU A 368 -95.64 -113.52 -1.75
C GLU A 368 -94.41 -112.63 -2.06
N MET A 369 -94.56 -111.57 -2.86
CA MET A 369 -93.47 -110.63 -3.16
C MET A 369 -93.09 -109.78 -1.93
N ASP A 370 -94.04 -109.40 -1.09
CA ASP A 370 -93.79 -108.72 0.17
C ASP A 370 -93.17 -109.68 1.21
N ASP A 371 -93.47 -110.99 1.20
CA ASP A 371 -92.78 -111.99 2.04
C ASP A 371 -91.33 -112.27 1.56
N VAL A 372 -91.05 -112.22 0.25
CA VAL A 372 -89.70 -112.50 -0.32
C VAL A 372 -88.80 -111.26 -0.36
N TYR A 373 -89.35 -110.06 -0.58
CA TYR A 373 -88.58 -108.83 -0.80
C TYR A 373 -88.99 -107.66 0.13
N GLY A 374 -90.00 -107.82 0.99
CA GLY A 374 -90.53 -106.75 1.85
C GLY A 374 -89.62 -106.33 3.01
N ASP A 375 -88.49 -107.00 3.25
CA ASP A 375 -87.48 -106.56 4.22
C ASP A 375 -86.26 -105.92 3.54
N GLY A 376 -86.49 -104.77 2.91
CA GLY A 376 -85.50 -104.02 2.13
C GLY A 376 -85.17 -102.63 2.67
N ASN A 377 -85.44 -102.35 3.95
CA ASN A 377 -85.07 -101.07 4.57
C ASN A 377 -83.59 -101.06 5.00
N ARG A 378 -82.67 -100.72 4.07
CA ARG A 378 -81.32 -100.22 4.41
C ARG A 378 -80.54 -99.77 3.16
N GLY A 379 -80.54 -98.45 2.90
CA GLY A 379 -79.80 -97.92 1.75
C GLY A 379 -79.53 -96.42 1.67
N THR A 380 -79.71 -95.61 2.71
CA THR A 380 -79.28 -94.18 2.69
C THR A 380 -78.07 -93.97 3.59
N ARG A 381 -76.89 -94.32 3.08
CA ARG A 381 -75.61 -93.86 3.63
C ARG A 381 -75.16 -92.61 2.87
N ASN A 382 -75.26 -91.48 3.56
CA ASN A 382 -74.37 -90.32 3.52
C ASN A 382 -73.76 -89.93 2.15
N MET A 383 -74.32 -88.91 1.52
CA MET A 383 -73.48 -87.86 0.95
C MET A 383 -73.55 -86.63 1.86
N LYS A 384 -72.52 -86.50 2.71
CA LYS A 384 -72.23 -85.26 3.40
C LYS A 384 -71.74 -84.24 2.38
N ALA A 385 -72.43 -83.12 2.33
CA ALA A 385 -71.99 -81.89 1.69
C ALA A 385 -70.60 -81.49 2.20
N TRP A 386 -69.71 -81.16 1.27
CA TRP A 386 -68.51 -80.37 1.53
C TRP A 386 -68.91 -78.92 1.26
N THR A 387 -69.00 -78.12 2.33
CA THR A 387 -68.94 -76.65 2.28
C THR A 387 -67.50 -76.19 2.31
#